data_AF-A0A3N5FGM9-F1
#
_entry.id   AF-A0A3N5FGM9-F1
#
_cell.length_a   1.000
_cell.length_b   1.000
_cell.length_c   1.000
_cell.angle_alpha   90.00
_cell.angle_beta   90.00
_cell.angle_gamma   90.00
#
_symmetry.space_group_name_H-M   'P 1'
#
loop_
_entity.id
_entity.type
_entity.pdbx_description
1 polymer ?
#
loop_
_entity_poly.entity_id
_entity_poly.type
_entity_poly.pdbx_seq_one_letter_code
_entity_poly.pdbx_strand_id
1 'polypeptide(L)'
;MVALAIYLLLPNGIVDLDELSRRYEIKWTSEAATGRHTVRSGNHTIVFAPGFQSALVNGMPTTLGMPVTLESGKIKLPPELARYIETAPPRRPMNISNLKPPPAPPPTTEEKRSTVLSGVKIAIDPGHGGMHTGGKGNHLMEKDINLAVALQLQKILESWGARVVMTRTTDRHFDNKV
;
A
#
# COMPACT_ATOMS: atom_id res chain seq x y z
N MET A 1 -16.16 19.18 0.81
CA MET A 1 -17.19 18.24 1.32
C MET A 1 -17.69 17.22 0.29
N VAL A 2 -17.10 17.13 -0.92
CA VAL A 2 -17.59 16.27 -2.02
C VAL A 2 -17.05 14.83 -1.96
N ALA A 3 -15.86 14.60 -1.39
CA ALA A 3 -15.22 13.28 -1.35
C ALA A 3 -15.90 12.27 -0.40
N LEU A 4 -16.59 12.75 0.65
CA LEU A 4 -17.20 11.86 1.65
C LEU A 4 -18.49 11.18 1.16
N ALA A 5 -19.14 11.72 0.13
CA ALA A 5 -20.42 11.22 -0.39
C ALA A 5 -20.28 9.97 -1.27
N ILE A 6 -19.09 9.68 -1.80
CA ILE A 6 -18.84 8.53 -2.71
C ILE A 6 -18.87 7.20 -1.93
N TYR A 7 -18.51 7.24 -0.64
CA TYR A 7 -18.34 6.04 0.20
C TYR A 7 -19.64 5.29 0.54
N LEU A 8 -20.81 5.89 0.32
CA LEU A 8 -22.11 5.33 0.73
C LEU A 8 -22.88 4.61 -0.39
N LEU A 9 -22.33 4.52 -1.61
CA LEU A 9 -23.08 4.00 -2.78
C LEU A 9 -22.44 2.79 -3.48
N LEU A 10 -21.28 2.30 -3.04
CA LEU A 10 -20.70 1.06 -3.57
C LEU A 10 -20.71 0.00 -2.47
N PRO A 11 -21.62 -0.99 -2.53
CA PRO A 11 -21.87 -1.91 -1.41
C PRO A 11 -20.68 -2.79 -1.00
N ASN A 12 -19.55 -2.76 -1.74
CA ASN A 12 -18.39 -3.61 -1.50
C ASN A 12 -17.05 -2.85 -1.35
N GLY A 13 -17.03 -1.52 -1.33
CA GLY A 13 -15.78 -0.73 -1.15
C GLY A 13 -14.77 -0.79 -2.31
N ILE A 14 -15.00 -1.61 -3.34
CA ILE A 14 -14.11 -1.73 -4.50
C ILE A 14 -14.46 -0.67 -5.56
N VAL A 15 -13.44 0.05 -6.06
CA VAL A 15 -13.61 1.15 -7.03
C VAL A 15 -12.96 0.80 -8.38
N ASP A 16 -13.68 1.06 -9.47
CA ASP A 16 -13.19 0.80 -10.83
C ASP A 16 -12.18 1.88 -11.28
N LEU A 17 -10.97 1.47 -11.68
CA LEU A 17 -9.91 2.40 -12.07
C LEU A 17 -10.28 3.22 -13.32
N ASP A 18 -10.96 2.62 -14.30
CA ASP A 18 -11.35 3.34 -15.51
C ASP A 18 -12.43 4.37 -15.23
N GLU A 19 -13.30 4.09 -14.27
CA GLU A 19 -14.27 5.08 -13.79
C GLU A 19 -13.57 6.26 -13.09
N LEU A 20 -12.63 5.98 -12.20
CA LEU A 20 -11.82 7.02 -11.55
C LEU A 20 -11.01 7.84 -12.58
N SER A 21 -10.44 7.17 -13.58
CA SER A 21 -9.75 7.81 -14.70
C SER A 21 -10.63 8.79 -15.45
N ARG A 22 -11.85 8.38 -15.82
CA ARG A 22 -12.82 9.28 -16.47
C ARG A 22 -13.34 10.40 -15.57
N ARG A 23 -13.47 10.15 -14.27
CA ARG A 23 -14.06 11.10 -13.30
C ARG A 23 -13.09 12.20 -12.90
N TYR A 24 -11.83 11.84 -12.66
CA TYR A 24 -10.78 12.76 -12.20
C TYR A 24 -9.81 13.16 -13.32
N GLU A 25 -10.05 12.71 -14.55
CA GLU A 25 -9.20 12.94 -15.73
C GLU A 25 -7.74 12.50 -15.52
N ILE A 26 -7.54 11.43 -14.74
CA ILE A 26 -6.21 10.87 -14.46
C ILE A 26 -5.81 9.90 -15.56
N LYS A 27 -4.53 9.92 -15.94
CA LYS A 27 -3.95 8.92 -16.83
C LYS A 27 -3.29 7.82 -16.01
N TRP A 28 -3.36 6.60 -16.52
CA TRP A 28 -2.66 5.46 -15.97
C TRP A 28 -2.01 4.65 -17.09
N THR A 29 -0.95 3.92 -16.75
CA THR A 29 -0.21 3.07 -17.69
C THR A 29 -0.10 1.66 -17.14
N SER A 30 -0.19 0.65 -18.00
CA SER A 30 0.17 -0.74 -17.69
C SER A 30 1.50 -1.12 -18.33
N GLU A 31 2.26 -1.94 -17.62
CA GLU A 31 3.47 -2.58 -18.10
C GLU A 31 3.21 -4.09 -18.19
N ALA A 32 2.96 -4.57 -19.41
CA ALA A 32 2.48 -5.94 -19.65
C ALA A 32 3.44 -7.02 -19.14
N ALA A 33 4.76 -6.78 -19.21
CA ALA A 33 5.77 -7.75 -18.78
C ALA A 33 5.76 -8.02 -17.27
N THR A 34 5.32 -7.04 -16.46
CA THR A 34 5.35 -7.13 -14.98
C THR A 34 3.96 -7.11 -14.36
N GLY A 35 2.90 -6.89 -15.17
CA GLY A 35 1.54 -6.70 -14.67
C GLY A 35 1.36 -5.40 -13.86
N ARG A 36 2.36 -4.53 -13.88
CA ARG A 36 2.42 -3.32 -13.06
C ARG A 36 1.62 -2.20 -13.69
N HIS A 37 0.85 -1.51 -12.86
CA HIS A 37 0.04 -0.37 -13.22
C HIS A 37 0.54 0.85 -12.46
N THR A 38 0.61 1.99 -13.15
CA THR A 38 1.03 3.27 -12.55
C THR A 38 -0.05 4.30 -12.77
N VAL A 39 -0.50 4.92 -11.69
CA VAL A 39 -1.45 6.03 -11.66
C VAL A 39 -0.73 7.27 -11.13
N ARG A 40 -0.92 8.41 -11.79
CA ARG A 40 -0.44 9.72 -11.30
C ARG A 40 -1.65 10.63 -11.07
N SER A 41 -1.88 11.04 -9.83
CA SER A 41 -2.97 11.95 -9.45
C SER A 41 -2.46 13.04 -8.51
N GLY A 42 -2.45 14.29 -8.96
CA GLY A 42 -1.84 15.40 -8.23
C GLY A 42 -0.37 15.11 -7.87
N ASN A 43 -0.07 15.10 -6.57
CA ASN A 43 1.27 14.78 -6.04
C ASN A 43 1.46 13.30 -5.70
N HIS A 44 0.46 12.46 -6.00
CA HIS A 44 0.52 11.03 -5.74
C HIS A 44 0.95 10.26 -7.00
N THR A 45 2.00 9.44 -6.86
CA THR A 45 2.32 8.37 -7.80
C THR A 45 2.03 7.05 -7.14
N ILE A 46 1.09 6.28 -7.70
CA ILE A 46 0.63 5.02 -7.15
C ILE A 46 1.01 3.92 -8.12
N VAL A 47 1.71 2.90 -7.64
CA VAL A 47 2.13 1.75 -8.44
C VAL A 47 1.58 0.48 -7.81
N PHE A 48 0.90 -0.37 -8.57
CA PHE A 48 0.28 -1.59 -8.03
C PHE A 48 0.21 -2.68 -9.11
N ALA A 49 -0.13 -3.90 -8.71
CA ALA A 49 -0.40 -5.00 -9.63
C ALA A 49 -1.63 -5.79 -9.16
N PRO A 50 -2.52 -6.24 -10.07
CA PRO A 50 -3.62 -7.13 -9.70
C PRO A 50 -3.13 -8.42 -9.04
N GLY A 51 -3.87 -8.91 -8.04
CA GLY A 51 -3.53 -10.08 -7.24
C GLY A 51 -2.69 -9.78 -6.00
N PHE A 52 -2.18 -8.55 -5.85
CA PHE A 52 -1.34 -8.16 -4.73
C PHE A 52 -2.09 -7.30 -3.71
N GLN A 53 -1.84 -7.56 -2.42
CA GLN A 53 -2.25 -6.73 -1.28
C GLN A 53 -1.21 -5.65 -0.95
N SER A 54 -0.44 -5.21 -1.95
CA SER A 54 0.58 -4.19 -1.80
C SER A 54 0.60 -3.26 -3.01
N ALA A 55 0.95 -2.01 -2.73
CA ALA A 55 1.19 -0.97 -3.72
C ALA A 55 2.37 -0.11 -3.27
N LEU A 56 2.91 0.72 -4.16
CA LEU A 56 3.79 1.82 -3.81
C LEU A 56 3.01 3.12 -3.91
N VAL A 57 2.98 3.91 -2.86
CA VAL A 57 2.45 5.28 -2.89
C VAL A 57 3.62 6.22 -2.68
N ASN A 58 3.90 7.06 -3.67
CA ASN A 58 5.06 7.96 -3.68
C ASN A 58 6.39 7.22 -3.45
N GLY A 59 6.50 6.00 -3.97
CA GLY A 59 7.67 5.13 -3.79
C GLY A 59 7.71 4.36 -2.47
N MET A 60 6.79 4.63 -1.53
CA MET A 60 6.71 3.93 -0.26
C MET A 60 5.80 2.70 -0.38
N PRO A 61 6.24 1.50 0.05
CA PRO A 61 5.38 0.33 0.13
C PRO A 61 4.21 0.55 1.09
N THR A 62 3.00 0.29 0.60
CA THR A 62 1.74 0.39 1.33
C THR A 62 1.02 -0.95 1.27
N THR A 63 0.76 -1.54 2.44
CA THR A 63 -0.09 -2.73 2.57
C THR A 63 -1.55 -2.35 2.43
N LEU A 64 -2.31 -3.16 1.69
CA LEU A 64 -3.73 -2.97 1.41
C LEU A 64 -4.53 -3.98 2.23
N GLY A 65 -5.70 -3.57 2.75
CA GLY A 65 -6.60 -4.48 3.46
C GLY A 65 -7.16 -5.60 2.57
N MET A 66 -7.20 -5.36 1.26
CA MET A 66 -7.66 -6.30 0.23
C MET A 66 -6.79 -6.17 -1.04
N PRO A 67 -6.69 -7.22 -1.86
CA PRO A 67 -5.87 -7.17 -3.05
C PRO A 67 -6.48 -6.23 -4.10
N VAL A 68 -5.64 -5.69 -4.97
CA VAL A 68 -6.14 -5.14 -6.24
C VAL A 68 -6.69 -6.31 -7.06
N THR A 69 -7.95 -6.27 -7.48
CA THR A 69 -8.54 -7.36 -8.28
C THR A 69 -8.64 -6.98 -9.76
N LEU A 70 -8.67 -8.01 -10.61
CA LEU A 70 -8.98 -7.88 -12.03
C LEU A 70 -10.28 -8.66 -12.27
N GLU A 71 -11.38 -7.94 -12.42
CA GLU A 71 -12.71 -8.51 -12.58
C GLU A 71 -13.28 -8.13 -13.95
N SER A 72 -13.58 -9.13 -14.78
CA SER A 72 -14.09 -8.93 -16.14
C SER A 72 -13.22 -7.97 -16.98
N GLY A 73 -11.90 -8.06 -16.82
CA GLY A 73 -10.93 -7.20 -17.51
C GLY A 73 -10.78 -5.79 -16.94
N LYS A 74 -11.45 -5.47 -15.83
CA LYS A 74 -11.40 -4.16 -15.18
C LYS A 74 -10.62 -4.21 -13.88
N ILE A 75 -9.80 -3.20 -13.66
CA ILE A 75 -9.03 -3.07 -12.43
C ILE A 75 -9.92 -2.52 -11.34
N LYS A 76 -9.91 -3.23 -10.22
CA LYS A 76 -10.70 -3.00 -9.04
C LYS A 76 -9.77 -2.63 -7.90
N LEU A 77 -9.81 -1.36 -7.51
CA LEU A 77 -8.96 -0.81 -6.47
C LEU A 77 -9.61 -0.95 -5.09
N PRO A 78 -8.81 -1.29 -4.07
CA PRO A 78 -9.20 -1.11 -2.69
C PRO A 78 -9.50 0.37 -2.39
N PRO A 79 -10.41 0.67 -1.45
CA PRO A 79 -10.76 2.04 -1.10
C PRO A 79 -9.55 2.89 -0.71
N GLU A 80 -8.55 2.28 -0.05
CA GLU A 80 -7.33 2.94 0.40
C GLU A 80 -6.54 3.55 -0.76
N LEU A 81 -6.50 2.88 -1.91
CA LEU A 81 -5.84 3.41 -3.11
C LEU A 81 -6.70 4.45 -3.82
N ALA A 82 -8.01 4.26 -3.85
CA ALA A 82 -8.94 5.22 -4.45
C ALA A 82 -8.84 6.59 -3.79
N ARG A 83 -8.61 6.67 -2.47
CA ARG A 83 -8.49 7.94 -1.73
C ARG A 83 -7.34 8.83 -2.19
N TYR A 84 -6.21 8.25 -2.61
CA TYR A 84 -5.10 9.01 -3.17
C TYR A 84 -5.43 9.62 -4.54
N ILE A 85 -6.42 9.06 -5.23
CA ILE A 85 -6.94 9.58 -6.50
C ILE A 85 -8.02 10.64 -6.23
N GLU A 86 -8.95 10.36 -5.31
CA GLU A 86 -10.11 11.21 -4.98
C GLU A 86 -9.77 12.53 -4.26
N THR A 87 -8.57 12.63 -3.69
CA THR A 87 -8.06 13.85 -3.05
C THR A 87 -7.59 14.92 -4.04
N ALA A 88 -7.52 14.61 -5.33
CA ALA A 88 -7.38 15.62 -6.38
C ALA A 88 -8.73 16.33 -6.62
N PRO A 89 -8.78 17.65 -6.84
CA PRO A 89 -10.04 18.35 -7.06
C PRO A 89 -10.79 17.74 -8.28
N PRO A 90 -12.08 17.38 -8.13
CA PRO A 90 -12.86 16.81 -9.23
C PRO A 90 -13.01 17.85 -10.33
N ARG A 91 -12.63 17.50 -11.57
CA ARG A 91 -12.67 18.43 -12.72
C ARG A 91 -14.00 18.40 -13.49
N ARG A 92 -14.90 17.46 -13.17
CA ARG A 92 -16.25 17.37 -13.73
C ARG A 92 -17.33 17.54 -12.64
N PRO A 93 -18.30 18.45 -12.81
CA PRO A 93 -19.46 18.51 -11.93
C PRO A 93 -20.40 17.30 -12.16
N MET A 94 -20.93 16.72 -11.08
CA MET A 94 -22.02 15.75 -11.15
C MET A 94 -23.36 16.47 -11.39
N ASN A 95 -24.29 15.81 -12.06
CA ASN A 95 -25.70 16.24 -12.10
C ASN A 95 -26.41 15.69 -10.83
N ILE A 96 -26.79 16.59 -9.90
CA ILE A 96 -27.14 16.25 -8.50
C ILE A 96 -28.66 16.29 -8.22
N SER A 97 -29.53 16.25 -9.25
CA SER A 97 -30.97 16.49 -9.05
C SER A 97 -31.72 15.43 -8.23
N ASN A 98 -31.11 14.28 -7.89
CA ASN A 98 -31.83 13.13 -7.31
C ASN A 98 -31.26 12.55 -5.99
N LEU A 99 -30.49 13.29 -5.18
CA LEU A 99 -29.90 12.73 -3.93
C LEU A 99 -30.57 13.28 -2.65
N LYS A 100 -31.11 12.38 -1.82
CA LYS A 100 -31.57 12.67 -0.46
C LYS A 100 -30.36 12.75 0.50
N PRO A 101 -30.27 13.75 1.41
CA PRO A 101 -29.12 13.89 2.30
C PRO A 101 -28.99 12.73 3.31
N PRO A 102 -27.77 12.23 3.61
CA PRO A 102 -27.56 11.21 4.62
C PRO A 102 -27.57 11.80 6.05
N PRO A 103 -27.98 11.02 7.07
CA PRO A 103 -27.88 11.41 8.47
C PRO A 103 -26.40 11.48 8.93
N ALA A 104 -26.10 12.36 9.88
CA ALA A 104 -24.74 12.67 10.35
C ALA A 104 -23.99 11.45 10.95
N PRO A 105 -22.64 11.38 10.86
CA PRO A 105 -21.87 10.25 11.37
C PRO A 105 -21.76 10.22 12.91
N PRO A 106 -21.74 9.02 13.54
CA PRO A 106 -21.49 8.88 14.97
C PRO A 106 -20.01 9.14 15.34
N PRO A 107 -19.69 9.47 16.61
CA PRO A 107 -18.34 9.84 17.04
C PRO A 107 -17.35 8.65 16.97
N THR A 108 -16.09 8.98 16.68
CA THR A 108 -14.93 8.09 16.47
C THR A 108 -14.55 7.24 17.69
N THR A 109 -14.36 5.92 17.49
CA THR A 109 -13.87 4.97 18.50
C THR A 109 -12.41 4.58 18.20
N GLU A 110 -11.57 4.57 19.22
CA GLU A 110 -10.14 4.23 19.21
C GLU A 110 -9.83 2.86 18.56
N GLU A 111 -8.75 2.80 17.75
CA GLU A 111 -8.29 1.58 17.08
C GLU A 111 -7.76 0.53 18.07
N LYS A 112 -8.43 -0.62 18.09
CA LYS A 112 -8.04 -1.80 18.86
C LYS A 112 -6.77 -2.41 18.26
N ARG A 113 -5.63 -2.34 18.97
CA ARG A 113 -4.37 -3.03 18.57
C ARG A 113 -4.64 -4.52 18.30
N SER A 114 -4.38 -4.95 17.07
CA SER A 114 -4.51 -6.33 16.63
C SER A 114 -3.46 -7.21 17.32
N THR A 115 -3.88 -8.23 18.09
CA THR A 115 -2.99 -9.16 18.80
C THR A 115 -2.87 -10.52 18.09
N VAL A 116 -3.08 -10.55 16.78
CA VAL A 116 -3.21 -11.79 15.99
C VAL A 116 -1.96 -12.67 15.98
N LEU A 117 -0.78 -12.12 16.29
CA LEU A 117 0.48 -12.88 16.38
C LEU A 117 1.00 -13.03 17.82
N SER A 118 0.17 -12.80 18.83
CA SER A 118 0.56 -12.97 20.23
C SER A 118 1.08 -14.38 20.51
N GLY A 119 2.27 -14.48 21.13
CA GLY A 119 2.92 -15.75 21.46
C GLY A 119 3.77 -16.35 20.32
N VAL A 120 3.71 -15.80 19.10
CA VAL A 120 4.55 -16.24 17.99
C VAL A 120 5.94 -15.60 18.08
N LYS A 121 6.99 -16.42 17.90
CA LYS A 121 8.38 -15.94 17.80
C LYS A 121 8.86 -16.07 16.35
N ILE A 122 9.34 -14.97 15.78
CA ILE A 122 9.74 -14.89 14.36
C ILE A 122 11.21 -14.45 14.30
N ALA A 123 12.02 -15.20 13.57
CA ALA A 123 13.39 -14.79 13.26
C ALA A 123 13.43 -14.11 11.88
N ILE A 124 14.09 -12.96 11.78
CA ILE A 124 14.33 -12.26 10.51
C ILE A 124 15.84 -12.17 10.30
N ASP A 125 16.31 -12.62 9.14
CA ASP A 125 17.71 -12.54 8.76
C ASP A 125 17.86 -11.59 7.55
N PRO A 126 18.23 -10.31 7.77
CA PRO A 126 18.54 -9.42 6.67
C PRO A 126 19.86 -9.87 6.04
N GLY A 127 19.80 -10.43 4.84
CA GLY A 127 20.97 -10.95 4.14
C GLY A 127 22.09 -9.91 3.96
N HIS A 128 23.34 -10.39 3.89
CA HIS A 128 24.56 -9.58 3.73
C HIS A 128 24.85 -8.63 4.91
N GLY A 129 25.79 -7.69 4.75
CA GLY A 129 26.17 -6.72 5.78
C GLY A 129 27.67 -6.47 5.87
N GLY A 130 28.05 -5.26 6.29
CA GLY A 130 29.42 -4.79 6.36
C GLY A 130 30.08 -4.79 4.99
N MET A 131 31.17 -5.54 4.84
CA MET A 131 31.93 -5.65 3.59
C MET A 131 31.19 -6.47 2.52
N HIS A 132 30.32 -7.39 2.90
CA HIS A 132 29.50 -8.13 1.94
C HIS A 132 28.30 -7.28 1.56
N THR A 133 28.34 -6.70 0.37
CA THR A 133 27.28 -5.81 -0.11
C THR A 133 26.10 -6.52 -0.76
N GLY A 134 26.29 -7.79 -1.15
CA GLY A 134 25.40 -8.49 -2.08
C GLY A 134 25.42 -7.86 -3.47
N GLY A 135 24.32 -8.00 -4.20
CA GLY A 135 24.09 -7.37 -5.50
C GLY A 135 24.17 -5.83 -5.44
N LYS A 136 24.64 -5.23 -6.53
CA LYS A 136 24.78 -3.78 -6.68
C LYS A 136 24.15 -3.31 -7.99
N GLY A 137 23.46 -2.18 -7.95
CA GLY A 137 22.91 -1.55 -9.14
C GLY A 137 22.24 -0.22 -8.81
N ASN A 138 22.29 0.75 -9.73
CA ASN A 138 21.65 2.07 -9.55
C ASN A 138 22.03 2.78 -8.24
N HIS A 139 23.29 2.68 -7.80
CA HIS A 139 23.78 3.21 -6.52
C HIS A 139 23.12 2.60 -5.26
N LEU A 140 22.41 1.48 -5.41
CA LEU A 140 21.83 0.72 -4.31
C LEU A 140 22.66 -0.54 -4.06
N MET A 141 22.75 -0.94 -2.79
CA MET A 141 23.34 -2.20 -2.36
C MET A 141 22.28 -3.08 -1.73
N GLU A 142 22.29 -4.37 -2.08
CA GLU A 142 21.34 -5.35 -1.56
C GLU A 142 21.32 -5.38 -0.03
N LYS A 143 22.49 -5.29 0.62
CA LYS A 143 22.60 -5.25 2.08
C LYS A 143 21.77 -4.13 2.74
N ASP A 144 21.63 -2.99 2.07
CA ASP A 144 20.95 -1.81 2.60
C ASP A 144 19.44 -1.96 2.44
N ILE A 145 19.01 -2.46 1.27
CA ILE A 145 17.60 -2.76 0.99
C ILE A 145 17.11 -3.85 1.94
N ASN A 146 17.86 -4.94 2.09
CA ASN A 146 17.51 -6.05 2.99
C ASN A 146 17.36 -5.57 4.44
N LEU A 147 18.29 -4.74 4.92
CA LEU A 147 18.22 -4.19 6.28
C LEU A 147 16.99 -3.29 6.45
N ALA A 148 16.75 -2.39 5.50
CA ALA A 148 15.64 -1.45 5.55
C ALA A 148 14.28 -2.17 5.58
N VAL A 149 14.10 -3.16 4.69
CA VAL A 149 12.88 -3.99 4.65
C VAL A 149 12.70 -4.76 5.94
N ALA A 150 13.76 -5.39 6.45
CA ALA A 150 13.69 -6.21 7.64
C ALA A 150 13.34 -5.40 8.91
N LEU A 151 13.86 -4.17 9.04
CA LEU A 151 13.52 -3.27 10.15
C LEU A 151 12.05 -2.79 10.11
N GLN A 152 11.50 -2.58 8.91
CA GLN A 152 10.08 -2.25 8.76
C GLN A 152 9.21 -3.46 9.09
N LEU A 153 9.58 -4.64 8.60
CA LEU A 153 8.87 -5.88 8.88
C LEU A 153 8.87 -6.22 10.38
N GLN A 154 9.99 -6.02 11.08
CA GLN A 154 10.07 -6.17 12.54
C GLN A 154 8.98 -5.36 13.23
N LYS A 155 8.90 -4.05 12.95
CA LYS A 155 7.94 -3.14 13.61
C LYS A 155 6.50 -3.57 13.37
N ILE A 156 6.17 -3.99 12.14
CA ILE A 156 4.82 -4.45 11.78
C ILE A 156 4.46 -5.71 12.56
N LEU A 157 5.34 -6.71 12.55
CA LEU A 157 5.10 -7.99 13.24
C LEU A 157 5.01 -7.82 14.76
N GLU A 158 5.86 -6.97 15.34
CA GLU A 158 5.79 -6.61 16.77
C GLU A 158 4.49 -5.88 17.11
N SER A 159 4.02 -4.98 16.23
CA SER A 159 2.73 -4.30 16.41
C SER A 159 1.53 -5.24 16.40
N TRP A 160 1.67 -6.42 15.79
CA TRP A 160 0.68 -7.49 15.77
C TRP A 160 0.83 -8.50 16.92
N GLY A 161 1.79 -8.28 17.82
CA GLY A 161 2.03 -9.07 19.03
C GLY A 161 3.10 -10.17 18.89
N ALA A 162 3.79 -10.27 17.75
CA ALA A 162 4.89 -11.22 17.61
C ALA A 162 6.12 -10.78 18.41
N ARG A 163 6.91 -11.75 18.88
CA ARG A 163 8.29 -11.50 19.33
C ARG A 163 9.24 -11.70 18.16
N VAL A 164 9.78 -10.61 17.63
CA VAL A 164 10.73 -10.67 16.52
C VAL A 164 12.16 -10.70 17.06
N VAL A 165 13.01 -11.54 16.47
CA VAL A 165 14.46 -11.56 16.71
C VAL A 165 15.15 -11.37 15.37
N MET A 166 16.07 -10.42 15.30
CA MET A 166 16.84 -10.16 14.09
C MET A 166 18.29 -10.64 14.26
N THR A 167 18.87 -11.21 13.20
CA THR A 167 20.31 -11.52 13.19
C THR A 167 21.13 -10.22 13.26
N ARG A 168 20.78 -9.20 12.46
CA ARG A 168 21.34 -7.84 12.56
C ARG A 168 20.27 -6.75 12.53
N THR A 169 20.58 -5.63 13.17
CA THR A 169 19.78 -4.39 13.17
C THR A 169 20.56 -3.18 12.65
N THR A 170 21.83 -3.37 12.28
CA THR A 170 22.71 -2.35 11.71
C THR A 170 23.48 -2.91 10.51
N ASP A 171 24.16 -2.05 9.76
CA ASP A 171 25.11 -2.49 8.74
C ASP A 171 26.37 -3.04 9.42
N ARG A 172 26.37 -4.33 9.70
CA ARG A 172 27.49 -5.05 10.29
C ARG A 172 27.67 -6.37 9.59
N HIS A 173 28.93 -6.79 9.48
CA HIS A 173 29.25 -8.14 9.08
C HIS A 173 29.17 -9.08 10.30
N PHE A 174 28.77 -10.33 10.06
CA PHE A 174 28.94 -11.42 11.00
C PHE A 174 30.06 -12.33 10.51
N ASP A 175 31.24 -12.18 11.10
CA ASP A 175 32.31 -13.18 10.97
C ASP A 175 31.93 -14.37 11.86
N ASN A 176 31.54 -15.49 11.26
CA ASN A 176 31.55 -16.77 11.96
C ASN A 176 33.00 -17.23 12.04
N LYS A 177 33.74 -16.74 13.03
CA LYS A 177 34.97 -17.42 13.45
C LYS A 177 34.55 -18.70 14.17
N VAL A 178 34.67 -19.81 13.45
CA VAL A 178 34.55 -21.18 13.98
C VAL A 178 35.77 -21.49 14.83
#